data_AF-A0A6N7L398-F1
#
_entry.id   AF-A0A6N7L398-F1
#
_cell.length_a   1.000
_cell.length_b   1.000
_cell.length_c   1.000
_cell.angle_alpha   90.00
_cell.angle_beta   90.00
_cell.angle_gamma   90.00
#
_symmetry.space_group_name_H-M   'P 1'
#
loop_
_entity.id
_entity.type
_entity.pdbx_description
1 polymer ?
#
loop_
_entity_poly.entity_id
_entity_poly.type
_entity_poly.pdbx_seq_one_letter_code
_entity_poly.pdbx_strand_id
1 'polypeptide(L)'
;MSTSLAGPHGPSDSLLDEDETRVARARRQLTELGTALVLAPLDRGVHQALRRFMERDSEPALQSWESMLQRSPDELRERIRAVITAQAERRAS
;
A
#
# COMPACT_ATOMS: atom_id res chain seq x y z
N MET A 1 21.77 -25.48 2.89
CA MET A 1 21.51 -24.19 2.24
C MET A 1 20.36 -24.41 1.28
N SER A 2 19.16 -24.00 1.66
CA SER A 2 17.95 -24.20 0.86
C SER A 2 17.48 -22.85 0.37
N THR A 3 17.71 -22.58 -0.91
CA THR A 3 17.16 -21.43 -1.63
C THR A 3 15.67 -21.65 -1.82
N SER A 4 14.86 -20.95 -1.04
CA SER A 4 13.42 -20.87 -1.23
C SER A 4 13.14 -19.89 -2.37
N LEU A 5 12.81 -20.42 -3.54
CA LEU A 5 12.21 -19.67 -4.65
C LEU A 5 10.73 -19.45 -4.32
N ALA A 6 10.44 -18.42 -3.53
CA ALA A 6 9.08 -17.87 -3.45
C ALA A 6 8.82 -17.11 -4.76
N GLY A 7 7.98 -17.68 -5.64
CA GLY A 7 7.58 -17.06 -6.89
C GLY A 7 6.81 -15.75 -6.66
N PRO A 8 6.90 -14.76 -7.57
CA PRO A 8 6.28 -13.47 -7.35
C PRO A 8 4.77 -13.56 -7.62
N HIS A 9 4.02 -13.48 -6.52
CA HIS A 9 2.67 -12.91 -6.40
C HIS A 9 1.61 -13.36 -7.42
N GLY A 10 0.74 -14.27 -6.97
CA GLY A 10 -0.44 -14.75 -7.70
C GLY A 10 -1.46 -13.66 -8.07
N PRO A 11 -2.42 -13.99 -8.95
CA PRO A 11 -3.26 -13.04 -9.65
C PRO A 11 -4.26 -12.41 -8.68
N SER A 12 -4.15 -11.11 -8.48
CA SER A 12 -5.22 -10.31 -7.87
C SER A 12 -5.43 -9.10 -8.75
N ASP A 13 -6.71 -8.81 -9.01
CA ASP A 13 -7.31 -7.77 -9.87
C ASP A 13 -6.88 -6.31 -9.56
N SER A 14 -5.82 -6.15 -8.78
CA SER A 14 -5.20 -4.91 -8.37
C SER A 14 -3.99 -4.63 -9.26
N LEU A 15 -3.99 -3.47 -9.89
CA LEU A 15 -2.82 -2.94 -10.58
C LEU A 15 -1.62 -2.76 -9.65
N LEU A 16 -1.84 -2.67 -8.35
CA LEU A 16 -0.85 -2.43 -7.31
C LEU A 16 -0.34 -3.75 -6.75
N ASP A 17 0.97 -3.80 -6.48
CA ASP A 17 1.55 -4.89 -5.68
C ASP A 17 1.14 -4.77 -4.20
N GLU A 18 1.59 -5.71 -3.37
CA GLU A 18 1.18 -5.78 -1.96
C GLU A 18 1.65 -4.57 -1.14
N ASP A 19 2.90 -4.14 -1.32
CA ASP A 19 3.46 -2.99 -0.62
C ASP A 19 2.76 -1.70 -1.06
N GLU A 20 2.57 -1.54 -2.36
CA GLU A 20 1.85 -0.39 -2.93
C GLU A 20 0.40 -0.35 -2.45
N THR A 21 -0.27 -1.49 -2.39
CA THR A 21 -1.64 -1.60 -1.87
C THR A 21 -1.70 -1.20 -0.40
N ARG A 22 -0.73 -1.66 0.40
CA ARG A 22 -0.64 -1.37 1.83
C ARG A 22 -0.43 0.12 2.08
N VAL A 23 0.53 0.73 1.37
CA VAL A 23 0.82 2.17 1.45
C VAL A 23 -0.37 3.00 0.97
N ALA A 24 -0.99 2.64 -0.15
CA ALA A 24 -2.15 3.35 -0.68
C ALA A 24 -3.33 3.33 0.29
N ARG A 25 -3.62 2.15 0.88
CA ARG A 25 -4.67 1.98 1.89
C ARG A 25 -4.38 2.82 3.14
N ALA A 26 -3.17 2.73 3.68
CA ALA A 26 -2.78 3.46 4.89
C ALA A 26 -2.84 4.98 4.69
N ARG A 27 -2.37 5.47 3.54
CA ARG A 27 -2.41 6.90 3.18
C ARG A 27 -3.85 7.42 3.07
N ARG A 28 -4.75 6.63 2.48
CA ARG A 28 -6.18 6.96 2.43
C ARG A 28 -6.79 7.03 3.83
N GLN A 29 -6.58 6.01 4.65
CA GLN A 29 -7.11 5.97 6.02
C GLN A 29 -6.60 7.13 6.87
N LEU A 30 -5.30 7.46 6.77
CA LEU A 30 -4.73 8.58 7.51
C LEU A 30 -5.30 9.93 7.06
N THR A 31 -5.58 10.09 5.76
CA THR A 31 -6.25 11.29 5.22
C THR A 31 -7.66 11.43 5.81
N GLU A 32 -8.44 10.35 5.80
CA GLU A 32 -9.80 10.32 6.35
C GLU A 32 -9.80 10.64 7.86
N LEU A 33 -8.87 10.06 8.63
CA LEU A 33 -8.69 10.33 10.05
C LEU A 33 -8.25 11.78 10.33
N GLY A 34 -7.33 12.31 9.53
CA GLY A 34 -6.88 13.70 9.63
C GLY A 34 -8.02 14.68 9.40
N THR A 35 -8.85 14.45 8.37
CA THR A 35 -10.06 15.24 8.13
C THR A 35 -11.04 15.12 9.29
N ALA A 36 -11.26 13.92 9.82
CA ALA A 36 -12.18 13.71 10.95
C ALA A 36 -11.72 14.44 12.22
N LEU A 37 -10.42 14.46 12.51
CA LEU A 37 -9.85 15.21 13.64
C LEU A 37 -10.05 16.73 13.51
N VAL A 38 -9.94 17.27 12.30
CA VAL A 38 -10.20 18.70 12.05
C VAL A 38 -11.68 19.03 12.28
N LEU A 39 -12.58 18.16 11.83
CA LEU A 39 -14.03 18.40 11.93
C LEU A 39 -14.59 18.15 13.35
N ALA A 40 -14.07 17.14 14.05
CA ALA A 40 -14.58 16.70 15.34
C ALA A 40 -13.42 16.34 16.30
N PRO A 41 -12.64 17.34 16.77
CA PRO A 41 -11.37 17.12 17.46
C PRO A 41 -11.47 16.41 18.81
N LEU A 42 -12.66 16.42 19.44
CA LEU A 42 -12.90 15.76 20.74
C LEU A 42 -13.78 14.50 20.60
N ASP A 43 -14.06 14.06 19.37
CA ASP A 43 -14.83 12.84 19.16
C ASP A 43 -14.02 11.60 19.55
N ARG A 44 -14.51 10.88 20.57
CA ARG A 44 -13.84 9.70 21.13
C ARG A 44 -13.68 8.57 20.10
N GLY A 45 -14.60 8.45 19.15
CA GLY A 45 -14.54 7.46 18.08
C GLY A 45 -13.38 7.74 17.13
N VAL A 46 -13.19 8.99 16.74
CA VAL A 46 -12.04 9.43 15.92
C VAL A 46 -10.72 9.13 16.63
N HIS A 47 -10.62 9.45 17.93
CA HIS A 47 -9.44 9.13 18.74
C HIS A 47 -9.16 7.63 18.81
N GLN A 48 -10.20 6.80 18.95
CA GLN A 48 -10.04 5.35 19.00
C GLN A 48 -9.62 4.78 17.64
N ALA A 49 -10.18 5.30 16.54
CA ALA A 49 -9.82 4.89 15.19
C ALA A 49 -8.36 5.25 14.87
N LEU A 50 -7.92 6.46 15.24
CA LEU A 50 -6.52 6.86 15.10
C LEU A 50 -5.59 5.95 15.90
N ARG A 51 -5.94 5.63 17.16
CA ARG A 51 -5.13 4.72 17.98
C ARG A 51 -4.97 3.35 17.33
N ARG A 52 -6.06 2.77 16.82
CA ARG A 52 -6.01 1.46 16.13
C ARG A 52 -5.14 1.51 14.88
N PHE A 53 -5.24 2.58 14.10
CA PHE A 53 -4.40 2.78 12.92
C PHE A 53 -2.92 2.82 13.32
N MET A 54 -2.56 3.60 14.34
CA MET A 54 -1.19 3.68 14.84
C MET A 54 -0.69 2.31 15.31
N GLU A 55 -1.49 1.56 16.06
CA GLU A 55 -1.13 0.25 16.61
C GLU A 55 -0.95 -0.86 15.57
N ARG A 56 -1.67 -0.80 14.43
CA ARG A 56 -1.80 -1.95 13.52
C ARG A 56 -1.35 -1.68 12.10
N ASP A 57 -1.65 -0.50 11.57
CA ASP A 57 -1.53 -0.21 10.15
C ASP A 57 -0.35 0.71 9.84
N SER A 58 0.04 1.57 10.79
CA SER A 58 1.07 2.60 10.55
C SER A 58 2.46 2.00 10.30
N GLU A 59 2.95 1.15 11.20
CA GLU A 59 4.29 0.58 11.14
C GLU A 59 4.47 -0.34 9.91
N PRO A 60 3.55 -1.27 9.59
CA PRO A 60 3.68 -2.06 8.36
C PRO A 60 3.63 -1.22 7.09
N ALA A 61 2.87 -0.12 7.07
CA ALA A 61 2.83 0.77 5.91
C ALA A 61 4.13 1.57 5.75
N LEU A 62 4.76 1.99 6.85
CA LEU A 62 6.07 2.63 6.81
C LEU A 62 7.15 1.68 6.30
N GLN A 63 7.14 0.42 6.75
CA GLN A 63 8.08 -0.59 6.26
C GLN A 63 7.91 -0.85 4.76
N SER A 64 6.68 -1.04 4.29
CA SER A 64 6.41 -1.18 2.85
C SER A 64 6.84 0.07 2.06
N TRP A 65 6.63 1.27 2.61
CA TRP A 65 7.09 2.51 1.99
C TRP A 65 8.61 2.58 1.87
N GLU A 66 9.35 2.22 2.93
CA GLU A 66 10.81 2.16 2.91
C GLU A 66 11.32 1.12 1.92
N SER A 67 10.71 -0.07 1.87
CA SER A 67 11.04 -1.09 0.88
C SER A 67 10.81 -0.61 -0.55
N MET A 68 9.72 0.12 -0.81
CA MET A 68 9.46 0.72 -2.12
C MET A 68 10.53 1.73 -2.53
N LEU A 69 11.03 2.55 -1.59
CA LEU A 69 12.09 3.53 -1.85
C LEU A 69 13.46 2.88 -2.11
N GLN A 70 13.67 1.67 -1.61
CA GLN A 70 14.93 0.93 -1.78
C GLN A 70 14.95 0.07 -3.04
N ARG A 71 13.87 0.04 -3.84
CA ARG A 71 13.82 -0.71 -5.11
C ARG A 71 14.93 -0.27 -6.06
N SER A 72 15.63 -1.23 -6.62
CA SER A 72 16.62 -1.02 -7.66
C SER A 72 15.98 -0.50 -8.95
N PRO A 73 16.76 0.14 -9.84
CA PRO A 73 16.26 0.57 -11.15
C PRO A 73 15.64 -0.54 -11.99
N ASP A 74 16.15 -1.77 -11.88
CA ASP A 74 15.62 -2.91 -12.64
C ASP A 74 14.27 -3.38 -12.09
N GLU A 75 14.12 -3.44 -10.76
CA GLU A 75 12.83 -3.73 -10.12
C GLU A 75 11.78 -2.66 -10.47
N LEU A 76 12.17 -1.38 -10.50
CA LEU A 76 11.27 -0.29 -10.92
C LEU A 76 10.85 -0.42 -12.39
N ARG A 77 11.77 -0.80 -13.29
CA ARG A 77 11.44 -1.03 -14.71
C ARG A 77 10.45 -2.17 -14.89
N GLU A 78 10.68 -3.30 -14.23
CA GLU A 78 9.75 -4.43 -14.27
C GLU A 78 8.40 -4.06 -13.69
N ARG A 79 8.38 -3.28 -12.59
CA ARG A 79 7.14 -2.79 -11.99
C ARG A 79 6.35 -1.89 -12.93
N ILE A 80 7.00 -0.92 -13.56
CA ILE A 80 6.37 -0.03 -14.55
C ILE A 80 5.82 -0.83 -15.73
N ARG A 81 6.59 -1.81 -16.24
CA ARG A 81 6.13 -2.69 -17.31
C ARG A 81 4.87 -3.45 -16.91
N ALA A 82 4.85 -4.05 -15.73
CA ALA A 82 3.69 -4.78 -15.23
C ALA A 82 2.43 -3.90 -15.15
N VAL A 83 2.55 -2.66 -14.65
CA VAL A 83 1.44 -1.71 -14.58
C VAL A 83 0.93 -1.33 -15.98
N ILE A 84 1.82 -1.03 -16.93
CA ILE A 84 1.44 -0.66 -18.29
C ILE A 84 0.72 -1.82 -19.00
N THR A 85 1.23 -3.04 -18.87
CA THR A 85 0.61 -4.23 -19.47
C THR A 85 -0.78 -4.47 -18.92
N ALA A 86 -0.94 -4.47 -17.59
CA ALA A 86 -2.24 -4.66 -16.95
C ALA A 86 -3.25 -3.56 -17.32
N GLN A 87 -2.80 -2.32 -17.52
CA GLN A 87 -3.65 -1.22 -18.03
C GLN A 87 -4.11 -1.46 -19.47
N ALA A 88 -3.22 -1.96 -20.34
CA ALA A 88 -3.56 -2.25 -21.72
C ALA A 88 -4.61 -3.36 -21.83
N GLU A 89 -4.46 -4.43 -21.04
CA GLU A 89 -5.41 -5.55 -20.98
C GLU A 89 -6.80 -5.09 -20.52
N ARG A 90 -6.87 -4.25 -19.48
CA ARG A 90 -8.14 -3.70 -18.97
C ARG A 90 -8.84 -2.77 -19.97
N ARG A 91 -8.11 -2.09 -20.87
CA ARG A 91 -8.70 -1.24 -21.92
C ARG A 91 -9.19 -2.01 -23.13
N ALA A 92 -8.65 -3.20 -23.36
CA ALA A 92 -9.01 -4.07 -24.48
C ALA A 92 -10.22 -4.97 -24.18
N SER A 93 -10.63 -5.05 -22.90
CA SER A 93 -11.81 -5.77 -22.40
C SER A 93 -13.02 -4.84 -22.32
#